data_AF-A0A3B6IXJ7-F1
#
_entry.id   AF-A0A3B6IXJ7-F1
#
_cell.length_a   1.000
_cell.length_b   1.000
_cell.length_c   1.000
_cell.angle_alpha   90.00
_cell.angle_beta   90.00
_cell.angle_gamma   90.00
#
_symmetry.space_group_name_H-M   'P 1'
#
loop_
_entity.id
_entity.type
_entity.pdbx_description
1 polymer ?
#
loop_
_entity_poly.entity_id
_entity_poly.type
_entity_poly.pdbx_seq_one_letter_code
_entity_poly.pdbx_strand_id
1 'polypeptide(L)'
;MILLCIQWSLMAGVMRLWNGWGVQILVLVSFMLQVFLLMFAGMRRRNISIVPRNLLWLAYLLADYIAVYILGHMTFFGKSHGHQQLMAFWAPFLLVHLGGQDNITAYSIEDNKLWPRHLLSFVMQTAGVVYVLYKYVAGSSILVKVSAMIFVSGFLKYGERVWALKSSSLDNMSRFLDSRKLSEAKRKWRAPWTQGEGLDLEETLQGGLDQGEKLDLEKVLQGAHDLLPICMAQLVDYKFWPSTLQSQTLELFANKGQMFELVEMQLSLMYDFLYTKAAVVFTWYGCFIRAISSVATITAFFLFQSSIGKNDFNRVDVIVTYILLVGAVFLEMMALLKLIGSTWTCALLCARRWHRLHRLHNMDMCIL
;
A
#
# COMPACT_ATOMS: atom_id res chain seq x y z
N MET A 1 -8.88 49.90 -14.37
CA MET A 1 -10.34 49.69 -14.14
C MET A 1 -10.88 48.45 -14.84
N ILE A 2 -10.61 48.24 -16.14
CA ILE A 2 -11.10 47.06 -16.90
C ILE A 2 -10.51 45.73 -16.37
N LEU A 3 -9.21 45.66 -16.10
CA LEU A 3 -8.59 44.46 -15.50
C LEU A 3 -9.18 44.10 -14.12
N LEU A 4 -9.42 45.10 -13.28
CA LEU A 4 -10.03 44.93 -11.95
C LEU A 4 -11.48 44.46 -12.06
N CYS A 5 -12.24 44.95 -13.04
CA CYS A 5 -13.62 44.55 -13.29
C CYS A 5 -13.72 43.12 -13.85
N ILE A 6 -12.79 42.73 -14.74
CA ILE A 6 -12.66 41.35 -15.23
C ILE A 6 -12.29 40.42 -14.07
N GLN A 7 -11.31 40.79 -13.24
CA GLN A 7 -10.90 40.01 -12.09
C GLN A 7 -12.02 39.85 -11.06
N TRP A 8 -12.80 40.91 -10.79
CA TRP A 8 -13.98 40.86 -9.93
C TRP A 8 -15.10 39.99 -10.50
N SER A 9 -15.38 40.10 -11.81
CA SER A 9 -16.40 39.28 -12.48
C SER A 9 -16.02 37.79 -12.46
N LEU A 10 -14.73 37.50 -12.66
CA LEU A 10 -14.18 36.15 -12.61
C LEU A 10 -14.25 35.58 -11.18
N MET A 11 -13.89 36.38 -10.16
CA MET A 11 -14.04 36.01 -8.76
C MET A 11 -15.52 35.80 -8.36
N ALA A 12 -16.44 36.63 -8.84
CA ALA A 12 -17.87 36.48 -8.58
C ALA A 12 -18.48 35.26 -9.28
N GLY A 13 -17.98 34.90 -10.47
CA GLY A 13 -18.31 33.65 -11.16
C GLY A 13 -17.81 32.42 -10.43
N VAL A 14 -16.53 32.44 -10.01
CA VAL A 14 -15.91 31.38 -9.21
C VAL A 14 -16.64 31.20 -7.87
N MET A 15 -17.00 32.29 -7.19
CA MET A 15 -17.72 32.23 -5.91
C MET A 15 -19.12 31.63 -6.07
N ARG A 16 -19.83 31.96 -7.16
CA ARG A 16 -21.14 31.36 -7.47
C ARG A 16 -21.04 29.87 -7.78
N LEU A 17 -20.02 29.47 -8.54
CA LEU A 17 -19.74 28.05 -8.81
C LEU A 17 -19.37 27.31 -7.51
N TRP A 18 -18.52 27.89 -6.68
CA TRP A 18 -18.09 27.30 -5.41
C TRP A 18 -19.24 27.12 -4.42
N ASN A 19 -20.16 28.10 -4.34
CA ASN A 19 -21.29 28.05 -3.42
C ASN A 19 -22.29 26.91 -3.74
N GLY A 20 -22.38 26.50 -5.01
CA GLY A 20 -23.26 25.40 -5.45
C GLY A 20 -22.54 24.05 -5.59
N TRP A 21 -21.30 24.05 -6.06
CA TRP A 21 -20.58 22.88 -6.54
C TRP A 21 -19.26 22.59 -5.80
N GLY A 22 -18.94 23.35 -4.75
CA GLY A 22 -17.62 23.29 -4.11
C GLY A 22 -17.25 21.88 -3.65
N VAL A 23 -18.18 21.16 -3.00
CA VAL A 23 -17.93 19.79 -2.53
C VAL A 23 -17.72 18.82 -3.69
N GLN A 24 -18.54 18.91 -4.74
CA GLN A 24 -18.42 18.08 -5.95
C GLN A 24 -17.08 18.27 -6.64
N ILE A 25 -16.66 19.53 -6.81
CA ILE A 25 -15.38 19.88 -7.42
C ILE A 25 -14.24 19.32 -6.58
N LEU A 26 -14.29 19.51 -5.26
CA LEU A 26 -13.24 19.02 -4.36
C LEU A 26 -13.11 17.49 -4.35
N VAL A 27 -14.23 16.76 -4.36
CA VAL A 27 -14.22 15.29 -4.43
C VAL A 27 -13.61 14.82 -5.75
N LEU A 28 -13.93 15.47 -6.88
CA LEU A 28 -13.30 15.18 -8.16
C LEU A 28 -11.81 15.52 -8.17
N VAL A 29 -11.40 16.66 -7.59
CA VAL A 29 -9.98 17.02 -7.47
C VAL A 29 -9.23 16.00 -6.62
N SER A 30 -9.81 15.56 -5.50
CA SER A 30 -9.26 14.49 -4.66
C SER A 30 -9.05 13.22 -5.48
N PHE A 31 -10.06 12.79 -6.25
CA PHE A 31 -9.96 11.63 -7.13
C PHE A 31 -8.86 11.78 -8.21
N MET A 32 -8.80 12.94 -8.87
CA MET A 32 -7.81 13.20 -9.92
C MET A 32 -6.37 13.19 -9.37
N LEU A 33 -6.15 13.71 -8.17
CA LEU A 33 -4.85 13.60 -7.50
C LEU A 33 -4.45 12.15 -7.27
N GLN A 34 -5.41 11.27 -6.97
CA GLN A 34 -5.13 9.84 -6.81
C GLN A 34 -4.75 9.19 -8.14
N VAL A 35 -5.50 9.46 -9.20
CA VAL A 35 -5.18 8.94 -10.54
C VAL A 35 -3.78 9.40 -10.96
N PHE A 36 -3.47 10.69 -10.72
CA PHE A 36 -2.15 11.26 -10.97
C PHE A 36 -1.06 10.52 -10.17
N LEU A 37 -1.24 10.33 -8.87
CA LEU A 37 -0.30 9.57 -8.05
C LEU A 37 -0.12 8.13 -8.58
N LEU A 38 -1.15 7.49 -9.17
CA LEU A 38 -1.04 6.09 -9.64
C LEU A 38 -0.05 5.97 -10.79
N MET A 39 -0.18 6.92 -11.71
CA MET A 39 0.53 6.95 -12.99
C MET A 39 1.98 7.35 -12.75
N PHE A 40 2.20 8.40 -11.95
CA PHE A 40 3.51 9.00 -11.77
C PHE A 40 4.32 8.40 -10.61
N ALA A 41 3.71 7.64 -9.68
CA ALA A 41 4.44 7.02 -8.57
C ALA A 41 5.58 6.09 -9.01
N GLY A 42 5.41 5.37 -10.12
CA GLY A 42 6.45 4.46 -10.64
C GLY A 42 7.71 5.19 -11.13
N MET A 43 7.56 6.46 -11.54
CA MET A 43 8.67 7.29 -12.02
C MET A 43 9.65 7.66 -10.90
N ARG A 44 9.25 7.57 -9.63
CA ARG A 44 10.12 7.79 -8.45
C ARG A 44 11.30 6.83 -8.41
N ARG A 45 11.10 5.57 -8.82
CA ARG A 45 12.11 4.51 -8.75
C ARG A 45 13.15 4.57 -9.87
N ARG A 46 12.82 5.21 -11.00
CA ARG A 46 13.67 5.24 -12.21
C ARG A 46 14.42 6.55 -12.43
N ASN A 47 14.56 7.37 -11.39
CA ASN A 47 15.34 8.61 -11.35
C ASN A 47 14.93 9.66 -12.39
N ILE A 48 14.31 10.75 -11.95
CA ILE A 48 13.78 11.79 -12.85
C ILE A 48 13.87 13.19 -12.20
N SER A 49 14.02 14.20 -13.08
CA SER A 49 14.24 15.64 -12.85
C SER A 49 13.47 16.29 -11.68
N ILE A 50 13.96 17.45 -11.23
CA ILE A 50 13.46 18.13 -10.02
C ILE A 50 11.95 18.47 -10.07
N VAL A 51 11.43 18.73 -11.28
CA VAL A 51 10.03 19.17 -11.51
C VAL A 51 9.01 18.07 -11.16
N PRO A 52 9.02 16.88 -11.79
CA PRO A 52 8.09 15.79 -11.45
C PRO A 52 8.25 15.28 -10.02
N ARG A 53 9.44 15.35 -9.42
CA ARG A 53 9.62 15.03 -7.99
C ARG A 53 8.85 16.00 -7.09
N ASN A 54 8.97 17.30 -7.36
CA ASN A 54 8.24 18.33 -6.62
C ASN A 54 6.74 18.26 -6.88
N LEU A 55 6.33 17.97 -8.12
CA LEU A 55 4.92 17.81 -8.48
C LEU A 55 4.29 16.60 -7.77
N LEU A 56 5.00 15.47 -7.71
CA LEU A 56 4.56 14.27 -6.98
C LEU A 56 4.47 14.54 -5.48
N TRP A 57 5.42 15.28 -4.92
CA TRP A 57 5.41 15.69 -3.51
C TRP A 57 4.21 16.58 -3.18
N LEU A 58 3.96 17.61 -3.99
CA LEU A 58 2.81 18.50 -3.83
C LEU A 58 1.49 17.73 -3.96
N ALA A 59 1.37 16.87 -4.97
CA ALA A 59 0.17 16.05 -5.16
C ALA A 59 -0.07 15.10 -3.98
N TYR A 60 1.00 14.50 -3.43
CA TYR A 60 0.94 13.63 -2.27
C TYR A 60 0.41 14.37 -1.03
N LEU A 61 0.97 15.54 -0.71
CA LEU A 61 0.47 16.34 0.41
C LEU A 61 -0.97 16.78 0.18
N LEU A 62 -1.26 17.32 -0.99
CA LEU A 62 -2.56 17.90 -1.30
C LEU A 62 -3.67 16.85 -1.28
N ALA A 63 -3.39 15.61 -1.68
CA ALA A 63 -4.37 14.52 -1.67
C ALA A 63 -4.92 14.27 -0.26
N ASP A 64 -4.04 14.18 0.75
CA ASP A 64 -4.44 13.96 2.14
C ASP A 64 -5.15 15.20 2.72
N TYR A 65 -4.65 16.41 2.44
CA TYR A 65 -5.26 17.66 2.93
C TYR A 65 -6.66 17.91 2.37
N ILE A 66 -6.85 17.73 1.05
CA ILE A 66 -8.15 17.94 0.40
C ILE A 66 -9.19 16.96 0.95
N ALA A 67 -8.84 15.68 1.12
CA ALA A 67 -9.79 14.69 1.63
C ALA A 67 -10.25 15.02 3.07
N VAL A 68 -9.33 15.45 3.95
CA VAL A 68 -9.68 15.91 5.30
C VAL A 68 -10.54 17.16 5.28
N TYR A 69 -10.20 18.13 4.43
CA TYR A 69 -10.97 19.35 4.27
C TYR A 69 -12.41 19.05 3.84
N ILE A 70 -12.61 18.18 2.84
CA ILE A 70 -13.95 17.80 2.38
C ILE A 70 -14.73 17.11 3.50
N LEU A 71 -14.11 16.18 4.23
CA LEU A 71 -14.76 15.48 5.32
C LEU A 71 -15.17 16.45 6.44
N GLY A 72 -14.29 17.39 6.80
CA GLY A 72 -14.61 18.48 7.72
C GLY A 72 -15.77 19.34 7.22
N HIS A 73 -15.78 19.68 5.93
CA HIS A 73 -16.87 20.45 5.35
C HIS A 73 -18.21 19.69 5.40
N MET A 74 -18.22 18.40 5.11
CA MET A 74 -19.41 17.53 5.17
C MET A 74 -19.96 17.39 6.60
N THR A 75 -19.09 17.32 7.61
CA THR A 75 -19.49 17.20 9.02
C THR A 75 -20.14 18.48 9.55
N PHE A 76 -19.50 19.65 9.34
CA PHE A 76 -19.91 20.92 9.95
C PHE A 76 -20.90 21.75 9.11
N PHE A 77 -20.69 21.84 7.79
CA PHE A 77 -21.48 22.76 6.93
C PHE A 77 -22.58 22.07 6.12
N GLY A 78 -22.74 20.76 6.31
CA GLY A 78 -23.72 19.97 5.59
C GLY A 78 -25.16 20.31 5.97
N LYS A 79 -25.96 20.75 5.00
CA LYS A 79 -27.38 21.08 5.16
C LYS A 79 -28.19 19.81 5.46
N SER A 80 -29.07 19.90 6.45
CA SER A 80 -29.87 18.78 6.93
C SER A 80 -31.09 18.56 6.06
N HIS A 81 -31.22 17.34 5.53
CA HIS A 81 -32.37 16.75 4.85
C HIS A 81 -32.77 17.25 3.44
N GLY A 82 -32.89 16.28 2.54
CA GLY A 82 -33.52 16.43 1.22
C GLY A 82 -32.63 15.94 0.08
N HIS A 83 -31.61 16.72 -0.28
CA HIS A 83 -30.95 16.60 -1.60
C HIS A 83 -29.49 16.12 -1.56
N GLN A 84 -28.94 15.81 -0.39
CA GLN A 84 -27.50 15.49 -0.23
C GLN A 84 -27.24 14.05 0.23
N GLN A 85 -28.12 13.10 -0.06
CA GLN A 85 -27.95 11.69 0.33
C GLN A 85 -26.67 11.05 -0.26
N LEU A 86 -26.18 11.52 -1.41
CA LEU A 86 -24.91 11.06 -1.99
C LEU A 86 -23.67 11.47 -1.18
N MET A 87 -23.78 12.44 -0.26
CA MET A 87 -22.69 12.76 0.67
C MET A 87 -22.38 11.59 1.61
N ALA A 88 -23.39 10.78 1.95
CA ALA A 88 -23.22 9.54 2.72
C ALA A 88 -22.32 8.53 1.99
N PHE A 89 -22.32 8.57 0.65
CA PHE A 89 -21.47 7.73 -0.19
C PHE A 89 -20.08 8.36 -0.38
N TRP A 90 -19.97 9.68 -0.57
CA TRP A 90 -18.68 10.35 -0.78
C TRP A 90 -17.78 10.30 0.44
N ALA A 91 -18.31 10.34 1.67
CA ALA A 91 -17.47 10.29 2.87
C ALA A 91 -16.68 8.96 3.02
N PRO A 92 -17.31 7.77 2.93
CA PRO A 92 -16.59 6.49 2.83
C PRO A 92 -15.64 6.41 1.63
N PHE A 93 -16.01 7.00 0.50
CA PHE A 93 -15.16 7.04 -0.68
C PHE A 93 -13.87 7.84 -0.44
N LEU A 94 -13.97 8.98 0.25
CA LEU A 94 -12.82 9.75 0.70
C LEU A 94 -11.94 8.97 1.70
N LEU A 95 -12.54 8.08 2.50
CA LEU A 95 -11.77 7.19 3.38
C LEU A 95 -10.95 6.17 2.58
N VAL A 96 -11.55 5.57 1.55
CA VAL A 96 -10.84 4.70 0.59
C VAL A 96 -9.69 5.47 -0.06
N HIS A 97 -9.92 6.74 -0.41
CA HIS A 97 -8.90 7.62 -0.97
C HIS A 97 -7.74 7.87 0.01
N LEU A 98 -8.05 8.24 1.26
CA LEU A 98 -7.06 8.48 2.30
C LEU A 98 -6.25 7.23 2.66
N GLY A 99 -6.82 6.05 2.44
CA GLY A 99 -6.08 4.78 2.49
C GLY A 99 -4.89 4.72 1.54
N GLY A 100 -4.79 5.65 0.58
CA GLY A 100 -3.62 5.89 -0.25
C GLY A 100 -3.36 4.77 -1.25
N GLN A 101 -2.55 5.09 -2.26
CA GLN A 101 -2.15 4.11 -3.25
C GLN A 101 -1.09 3.15 -2.76
N ASP A 102 -1.17 1.92 -3.24
CA ASP A 102 -0.26 0.84 -2.80
C ASP A 102 1.21 1.11 -3.16
N ASN A 103 1.47 2.02 -4.10
CA ASN A 103 2.80 2.36 -4.58
C ASN A 103 3.55 3.39 -3.72
N ILE A 104 2.88 4.18 -2.87
CA ILE A 104 3.51 5.20 -2.03
C ILE A 104 2.85 5.20 -0.65
N THR A 105 3.57 4.69 0.34
CA THR A 105 3.18 4.77 1.76
C THR A 105 3.77 5.99 2.45
N ALA A 106 5.03 6.27 2.15
CA ALA A 106 5.81 7.35 2.72
C ALA A 106 6.64 8.04 1.63
N TYR A 107 6.81 9.36 1.78
CA TYR A 107 7.66 10.15 0.89
C TYR A 107 9.10 10.17 1.37
N SER A 108 9.33 10.20 2.69
CA SER A 108 10.64 10.12 3.34
C SER A 108 10.66 9.01 4.42
N ILE A 109 11.84 8.53 4.81
CA ILE A 109 11.97 7.53 5.91
C ILE A 109 11.56 8.16 7.24
N GLU A 110 11.75 9.48 7.39
CA GLU A 110 11.35 10.25 8.56
C GLU A 110 9.83 10.23 8.78
N ASP A 111 9.04 10.18 7.70
CA ASP A 111 7.57 10.07 7.80
C ASP A 111 7.14 8.76 8.47
N ASN A 112 7.90 7.67 8.31
CA ASN A 112 7.62 6.39 8.96
C ASN A 112 7.73 6.49 10.50
N LYS A 113 8.59 7.37 11.03
CA LYS A 113 8.70 7.61 12.49
C LYS A 113 7.45 8.28 13.04
N LEU A 114 6.76 9.07 12.22
CA LEU A 114 5.55 9.81 12.58
C LEU A 114 4.27 8.98 12.43
N TRP A 115 4.36 7.66 12.29
CA TRP A 115 3.21 6.75 12.20
C TRP A 115 2.13 6.96 13.29
N PRO A 116 2.41 7.36 14.55
CA PRO A 116 1.35 7.61 15.54
C PRO A 116 0.45 8.79 15.14
N ARG A 117 0.98 9.79 14.42
CA ARG A 117 0.19 10.91 13.89
C ARG A 117 -0.76 10.42 12.81
N HIS A 118 -0.28 9.55 11.93
CA HIS A 118 -1.13 8.92 10.91
C HIS A 118 -2.20 8.01 11.54
N LEU A 119 -1.88 7.30 12.63
CA LEU A 119 -2.89 6.55 13.39
C LEU A 119 -3.94 7.46 14.01
N LEU A 120 -3.55 8.60 14.61
CA LEU A 120 -4.50 9.56 15.16
C LEU A 120 -5.41 10.13 14.07
N SER A 121 -4.83 10.52 12.94
CA SER A 121 -5.58 10.98 11.76
C SER A 121 -6.56 9.92 11.25
N PHE A 122 -6.14 8.65 11.20
CA PHE A 122 -7.01 7.53 10.84
C PHE A 122 -8.22 7.40 11.77
N VAL A 123 -8.00 7.46 13.08
CA VAL A 123 -9.09 7.36 14.08
C VAL A 123 -10.06 8.52 13.92
N MET A 124 -9.55 9.75 13.83
CA MET A 124 -10.39 10.95 13.69
C MET A 124 -11.17 10.98 12.37
N GLN A 125 -10.55 10.56 11.27
CA GLN A 125 -11.20 10.52 9.96
C GLN A 125 -12.24 9.40 9.89
N THR A 126 -11.94 8.23 10.45
CA THR A 126 -12.92 7.14 10.57
C THR A 126 -14.13 7.59 11.39
N ALA A 127 -13.91 8.24 12.54
CA ALA A 127 -14.99 8.79 13.35
C ALA A 127 -15.81 9.85 12.60
N GLY A 128 -15.16 10.75 11.86
CA GLY A 128 -15.81 11.74 11.01
C GLY A 128 -16.70 11.10 9.94
N VAL A 129 -16.22 10.04 9.28
CA VAL A 129 -17.01 9.30 8.28
C VAL A 129 -18.20 8.58 8.91
N VAL A 130 -18.01 7.93 10.06
CA VAL A 130 -19.12 7.29 10.80
C VAL A 130 -20.18 8.32 11.20
N TYR A 131 -19.77 9.51 11.64
CA TYR A 131 -20.70 10.59 11.96
C TYR A 131 -21.45 11.11 10.73
N VAL A 132 -20.77 11.31 9.59
CA VAL A 132 -21.43 11.69 8.34
C VAL A 132 -22.42 10.61 7.91
N LEU A 133 -22.02 9.33 7.96
CA LEU A 133 -22.93 8.21 7.67
C LEU A 133 -24.17 8.30 8.56
N TYR A 134 -24.01 8.37 9.88
CA TYR A 134 -25.13 8.49 10.81
C TYR A 134 -26.07 9.67 10.47
N LYS A 135 -25.50 10.85 10.17
CA LYS A 135 -26.25 12.07 9.84
C LYS A 135 -27.06 11.94 8.53
N TYR A 136 -26.54 11.24 7.53
CA TYR A 136 -27.15 11.14 6.19
C TYR A 136 -27.80 9.77 5.88
N VAL A 137 -27.79 8.83 6.84
CA VAL A 137 -28.26 7.44 6.71
C VAL A 137 -29.79 7.29 6.65
N ALA A 138 -30.57 8.33 6.97
CA ALA A 138 -32.03 8.27 7.09
C ALA A 138 -32.81 8.17 5.75
N GLY A 139 -32.32 7.42 4.76
CA GLY A 139 -32.91 7.32 3.42
C GLY A 139 -32.95 5.89 2.87
N SER A 140 -32.45 5.71 1.66
CA SER A 140 -32.51 4.44 0.90
C SER A 140 -31.67 3.32 1.54
N SER A 141 -32.30 2.19 1.85
CA SER A 141 -31.63 0.97 2.34
C SER A 141 -30.54 0.46 1.41
N ILE A 142 -30.61 0.76 0.10
CA ILE A 142 -29.58 0.39 -0.87
C ILE A 142 -28.34 1.28 -0.70
N LEU A 143 -28.51 2.60 -0.59
CA LEU A 143 -27.40 3.53 -0.40
C LEU A 143 -26.65 3.27 0.91
N VAL A 144 -27.38 2.91 1.97
CA VAL A 144 -26.77 2.54 3.26
C VAL A 144 -25.88 1.31 3.10
N LYS A 145 -26.35 0.25 2.43
CA LYS A 145 -25.56 -0.95 2.16
C LYS A 145 -24.30 -0.64 1.34
N VAL A 146 -24.45 0.15 0.26
CA VAL A 146 -23.33 0.56 -0.59
C VAL A 146 -22.29 1.34 0.21
N SER A 147 -22.74 2.34 0.97
CA SER A 147 -21.85 3.20 1.77
C SER A 147 -21.15 2.42 2.88
N ALA A 148 -21.83 1.44 3.50
CA ALA A 148 -21.24 0.55 4.48
C ALA A 148 -20.15 -0.37 3.89
N MET A 149 -20.38 -0.94 2.70
CA MET A 149 -19.38 -1.78 2.02
C MET A 149 -18.11 -0.98 1.67
N ILE A 150 -18.28 0.23 1.13
CA ILE A 150 -17.16 1.12 0.82
C ILE A 150 -16.46 1.59 2.09
N PHE A 151 -17.21 1.84 3.16
CA PHE A 151 -16.64 2.20 4.46
C PHE A 151 -15.73 1.10 5.01
N VAL A 152 -16.19 -0.17 4.99
CA VAL A 152 -15.37 -1.30 5.42
C VAL A 152 -14.11 -1.42 4.56
N SER A 153 -14.23 -1.33 3.23
CA SER A 153 -13.06 -1.34 2.33
C SER A 153 -12.09 -0.20 2.65
N GLY A 154 -12.60 1.03 2.84
CA GLY A 154 -11.79 2.21 3.14
C GLY A 154 -11.09 2.11 4.49
N PHE A 155 -11.79 1.61 5.51
CA PHE A 155 -11.21 1.36 6.83
C PHE A 155 -10.07 0.35 6.76
N LEU A 156 -10.26 -0.75 6.02
CA LEU A 156 -9.21 -1.76 5.83
C LEU A 156 -8.01 -1.18 5.09
N LYS A 157 -8.21 -0.49 3.95
CA LYS A 157 -7.13 0.11 3.15
C LYS A 157 -6.32 1.15 3.89
N TYR A 158 -6.98 1.96 4.71
CA TYR A 158 -6.29 2.93 5.55
C TYR A 158 -5.55 2.22 6.68
N GLY A 159 -6.18 1.24 7.34
CA GLY A 159 -5.52 0.38 8.30
C GLY A 159 -4.23 -0.25 7.75
N GLU A 160 -4.25 -0.73 6.50
CA GLU A 160 -3.05 -1.23 5.80
C GLU A 160 -1.97 -0.17 5.66
N ARG A 161 -2.31 1.07 5.28
CA ARG A 161 -1.35 2.18 5.19
C ARG A 161 -0.69 2.44 6.55
N VAL A 162 -1.47 2.51 7.63
CA VAL A 162 -0.96 2.76 8.98
C VAL A 162 -0.11 1.58 9.47
N TRP A 163 -0.53 0.35 9.18
CA TRP A 163 0.25 -0.85 9.50
C TRP A 163 1.56 -0.89 8.74
N ALA A 164 1.55 -0.55 7.45
CA ALA A 164 2.75 -0.48 6.63
C ALA A 164 3.75 0.54 7.18
N LEU A 165 3.29 1.75 7.52
CA LEU A 165 4.11 2.80 8.14
C LEU A 165 4.70 2.36 9.49
N LYS A 166 3.89 1.69 10.33
CA LYS A 166 4.35 1.14 11.61
C LYS A 166 5.39 0.05 11.40
N SER A 167 5.18 -0.83 10.41
CA SER A 167 6.07 -1.94 10.10
C SER A 167 7.40 -1.48 9.51
N SER A 168 7.40 -0.42 8.70
CA SER A 168 8.59 0.15 8.06
C SER A 168 9.40 1.10 8.96
N SER A 169 8.88 1.44 10.15
CA SER A 169 9.61 2.25 11.13
C SER A 169 10.90 1.56 11.60
N LEU A 170 12.00 2.31 11.70
CA LEU A 170 13.32 1.82 12.11
C LEU A 170 13.28 1.15 13.50
N ASP A 171 12.45 1.66 14.42
CA ASP A 171 12.25 1.06 15.75
C ASP A 171 11.60 -0.33 15.68
N ASN A 172 10.71 -0.53 14.70
CA ASN A 172 10.03 -1.81 14.53
C ASN A 172 10.93 -2.79 13.77
N MET A 173 11.77 -2.28 12.86
CA MET A 173 12.84 -3.05 12.21
C MET A 173 13.87 -3.55 13.24
N SER A 174 14.31 -2.72 14.19
CA SER A 174 15.24 -3.15 15.24
C SER A 174 14.63 -4.24 16.14
N ARG A 175 13.36 -4.09 16.55
CA ARG A 175 12.62 -5.12 17.32
C ARG A 175 12.47 -6.43 16.56
N PHE A 176 12.24 -6.36 15.25
CA PHE A 176 12.18 -7.55 14.39
C PHE A 176 13.53 -8.27 14.35
N LEU A 177 14.64 -7.53 14.21
CA LEU A 177 15.99 -8.07 14.25
C LEU A 177 16.33 -8.68 15.62
N ASP A 178 15.91 -8.07 16.72
CA ASP A 178 16.08 -8.61 18.07
C ASP A 178 15.32 -9.94 18.26
N SER A 179 14.06 -9.99 17.81
CA SER A 179 13.24 -11.20 17.85
C SER A 179 13.85 -12.35 17.04
N ARG A 180 14.43 -12.04 15.86
CA ARG A 180 15.18 -13.01 15.03
C ARG A 180 16.41 -13.53 15.75
N LYS A 181 17.24 -12.64 16.32
CA LYS A 181 18.45 -13.00 17.07
C LYS A 181 18.12 -13.92 18.25
N LEU A 182 17.07 -13.60 19.00
CA LEU A 182 16.61 -14.42 20.12
C LEU A 182 16.16 -15.82 19.65
N SER A 183 15.46 -15.90 18.52
CA SER A 183 15.04 -17.16 17.91
C SER A 183 16.22 -18.02 17.45
N GLU A 184 17.24 -17.42 16.83
CA GLU A 184 18.47 -18.09 16.41
C GLU A 184 19.27 -18.59 17.62
N ALA A 185 19.42 -17.76 18.65
CA ALA A 185 20.06 -18.16 19.91
C ALA A 185 19.31 -19.35 20.53
N LYS A 186 17.98 -19.30 20.60
CA LYS A 186 17.14 -20.40 21.12
C LYS A 186 17.27 -21.68 20.30
N ARG A 187 17.41 -21.60 18.97
CA ARG A 187 17.68 -22.75 18.11
C ARG A 187 19.05 -23.36 18.42
N LYS A 188 20.08 -22.54 18.55
CA LYS A 188 21.44 -22.98 18.91
C LYS A 188 21.47 -23.70 20.27
N TRP A 189 20.74 -23.19 21.27
CA TRP A 189 20.58 -23.85 22.56
C TRP A 189 19.80 -25.17 22.48
N ARG A 190 18.86 -25.31 21.54
CA ARG A 190 18.02 -26.49 21.38
C ARG A 190 18.65 -27.60 20.53
N ALA A 191 19.70 -27.29 19.76
CA ALA A 191 20.49 -28.27 19.02
C ALA A 191 21.94 -28.35 19.57
N PRO A 192 22.17 -28.95 20.77
CA PRO A 192 23.53 -29.07 21.31
C PRO A 192 24.45 -30.03 20.54
N TRP A 193 23.94 -30.84 19.60
CA TRP A 193 24.69 -31.93 18.96
C TRP A 193 24.39 -32.11 17.46
N THR A 194 24.65 -31.11 16.63
CA THR A 194 24.84 -31.31 15.17
C THR A 194 25.99 -30.42 14.69
N GLN A 195 27.20 -30.72 15.15
CA GLN A 195 28.42 -30.05 14.68
C GLN A 195 28.95 -30.66 13.35
N GLY A 196 28.23 -31.62 12.76
CA GLY A 196 28.63 -32.34 11.54
C GLY A 196 27.87 -32.00 10.26
N GLU A 197 26.67 -31.40 10.32
CA GLU A 197 25.81 -31.22 9.13
C GLU A 197 26.18 -30.00 8.25
N GLY A 198 27.19 -29.22 8.64
CA GLY A 198 27.67 -28.10 7.82
C GLY A 198 28.45 -28.53 6.57
N LEU A 199 29.04 -29.73 6.61
CA LEU A 199 29.86 -30.27 5.52
C LEU A 199 29.03 -30.78 4.33
N ASP A 200 27.84 -31.35 4.58
CA ASP A 200 27.01 -31.91 3.51
C ASP A 200 26.33 -30.83 2.65
N LEU A 201 25.98 -29.68 3.23
CA LEU A 201 25.38 -28.57 2.47
C LEU A 201 26.44 -27.82 1.64
N GLU A 202 27.68 -27.75 2.13
CA GLU A 202 28.82 -27.17 1.41
C GLU A 202 29.16 -28.01 0.17
N GLU A 203 29.17 -29.35 0.29
CA GLU A 203 29.37 -30.26 -0.85
C GLU A 203 28.18 -30.25 -1.83
N THR A 204 26.94 -30.05 -1.36
CA THR A 204 25.77 -29.97 -2.25
C THR A 204 25.68 -28.63 -3.01
N LEU A 205 26.15 -27.52 -2.42
CA LEU A 205 26.21 -26.21 -3.07
C LEU A 205 27.42 -26.04 -3.99
N GLN A 206 28.57 -26.64 -3.66
CA GLN A 206 29.77 -26.66 -4.53
C GLN A 206 29.73 -27.75 -5.60
N GLY A 207 29.09 -28.90 -5.34
CA GLY A 207 29.10 -30.06 -6.24
C GLY A 207 28.13 -29.97 -7.42
N GLY A 208 27.23 -28.98 -7.46
CA GLY A 208 26.16 -28.90 -8.46
C GLY A 208 26.27 -27.80 -9.50
N LEU A 209 27.29 -26.92 -9.46
CA LEU A 209 27.32 -25.72 -10.31
C LEU A 209 28.70 -25.47 -10.91
N ASP A 210 28.75 -25.59 -12.24
CA ASP A 210 29.89 -25.20 -13.08
C ASP A 210 30.42 -23.82 -12.69
N GLN A 211 31.72 -23.74 -12.40
CA GLN A 211 32.42 -22.52 -11.97
C GLN A 211 32.41 -21.39 -13.02
N GLY A 212 31.97 -21.67 -14.26
CA GLY A 212 31.86 -20.69 -15.34
C GLY A 212 30.46 -20.11 -15.57
N GLU A 213 29.41 -20.64 -14.93
CA GLU A 213 28.02 -20.27 -15.25
C GLU A 213 27.45 -19.23 -14.27
N LYS A 214 26.88 -18.16 -14.85
CA LYS A 214 26.20 -17.07 -14.13
C LYS A 214 25.05 -17.67 -13.30
N LEU A 215 24.91 -17.25 -12.04
CA LEU A 215 23.84 -17.75 -11.19
C LEU A 215 22.47 -17.31 -11.72
N ASP A 216 21.53 -18.24 -11.81
CA ASP A 216 20.15 -17.97 -12.24
C ASP A 216 19.52 -16.84 -11.42
N LEU A 217 18.69 -16.02 -12.07
CA LEU A 217 17.99 -14.89 -11.45
C LEU A 217 17.21 -15.30 -10.18
N GLU A 218 16.64 -16.50 -10.16
CA GLU A 218 15.90 -17.03 -9.00
C GLU A 218 16.81 -17.26 -7.78
N LYS A 219 18.04 -17.78 -8.00
CA LYS A 219 19.03 -17.99 -6.94
C LYS A 219 19.59 -16.65 -6.45
N VAL A 220 19.79 -15.68 -7.34
CA VAL A 220 20.18 -14.30 -6.98
C VAL A 220 19.12 -13.65 -6.09
N LEU A 221 17.84 -13.81 -6.45
CA LEU A 221 16.71 -13.31 -5.68
C LEU A 221 16.59 -13.98 -4.30
N GLN A 222 16.79 -15.29 -4.23
CA GLN A 222 16.78 -16.05 -2.98
C GLN A 222 17.90 -15.56 -2.04
N GLY A 223 19.14 -15.46 -2.55
CA GLY A 223 20.27 -14.90 -1.81
C GLY A 223 19.99 -13.47 -1.33
N ALA A 224 19.37 -12.62 -2.15
CA ALA A 224 18.98 -11.28 -1.76
C ALA A 224 17.98 -11.27 -0.59
N HIS A 225 17.03 -12.22 -0.55
CA HIS A 225 16.07 -12.36 0.54
C HIS A 225 16.73 -12.84 1.84
N ASP A 226 17.64 -13.80 1.75
CA ASP A 226 18.33 -14.39 2.91
C ASP A 226 19.34 -13.42 3.54
N LEU A 227 19.94 -12.52 2.74
CA LEU A 227 20.85 -11.48 3.20
C LEU A 227 20.17 -10.14 3.52
N LEU A 228 18.91 -9.94 3.14
CA LEU A 228 18.14 -8.71 3.43
C LEU A 228 18.21 -8.26 4.92
N PRO A 229 18.15 -9.17 5.92
CA PRO A 229 18.27 -8.78 7.33
C PRO A 229 19.61 -8.13 7.69
N ILE A 230 20.70 -8.44 6.98
CA ILE A 230 22.01 -7.81 7.17
C ILE A 230 21.94 -6.36 6.70
N CYS A 231 21.37 -6.12 5.51
CA CYS A 231 21.18 -4.79 4.97
C CYS A 231 20.27 -3.94 5.87
N MET A 232 19.18 -4.52 6.39
CA MET A 232 18.31 -3.90 7.39
C MET A 232 19.05 -3.55 8.68
N ALA A 233 19.89 -4.45 9.18
CA ALA A 233 20.67 -4.19 10.39
C ALA A 233 21.66 -3.04 10.19
N GLN A 234 22.35 -2.98 9.05
CA GLN A 234 23.25 -1.88 8.72
C GLN A 234 22.51 -0.54 8.62
N LEU A 235 21.31 -0.51 8.04
CA LEU A 235 20.50 0.71 7.93
C LEU A 235 20.11 1.29 9.31
N VAL A 236 19.93 0.44 10.33
CA VAL A 236 19.51 0.84 11.68
C VAL A 236 20.71 0.97 12.63
N ASP A 237 21.95 0.94 12.11
CA ASP A 237 23.19 0.88 12.89
C ASP A 237 23.18 -0.24 13.96
N TYR A 238 22.49 -1.35 13.66
CA TYR A 238 22.34 -2.48 14.56
C TYR A 238 23.49 -3.47 14.39
N LYS A 239 24.14 -3.85 15.50
CA LYS A 239 25.26 -4.79 15.50
C LYS A 239 24.76 -6.22 15.26
N PHE A 240 24.63 -6.59 13.99
CA PHE A 240 24.21 -7.92 13.53
C PHE A 240 25.42 -8.72 13.05
N TRP A 241 25.57 -9.95 13.53
CA TRP A 241 26.61 -10.87 13.06
C TRP A 241 25.99 -11.82 12.04
N PRO A 242 26.57 -11.95 10.82
CA PRO A 242 26.06 -12.88 9.83
C PRO A 242 26.16 -14.32 10.34
N SER A 243 25.14 -15.12 10.06
CA SER A 243 25.20 -16.56 10.27
C SER A 243 26.15 -17.23 9.28
N THR A 244 26.65 -18.44 9.59
CA THR A 244 27.55 -19.22 8.72
C THR A 244 27.00 -19.39 7.30
N LEU A 245 25.69 -19.59 7.17
CA LEU A 245 24.99 -19.67 5.89
C LEU A 245 25.07 -18.36 5.10
N GLN A 246 24.90 -17.23 5.78
CA GLN A 246 24.94 -15.91 5.13
C GLN A 246 26.35 -15.54 4.68
N SER A 247 27.39 -15.89 5.45
CA SER A 247 28.78 -15.68 5.03
C SER A 247 29.15 -16.54 3.83
N GLN A 248 28.79 -17.82 3.81
CA GLN A 248 29.01 -18.70 2.66
C GLN A 248 28.29 -18.19 1.40
N THR A 249 27.05 -17.72 1.57
CA THR A 249 26.28 -17.13 0.45
C THR A 249 26.96 -15.86 -0.07
N LEU A 250 27.46 -14.99 0.81
CA LEU A 250 28.19 -13.77 0.44
C LEU A 250 29.47 -14.09 -0.33
N GLU A 251 30.25 -15.08 0.11
CA GLU A 251 31.47 -15.54 -0.58
C GLU A 251 31.17 -16.14 -1.95
N LEU A 252 30.07 -16.88 -2.09
CA LEU A 252 29.62 -17.43 -3.37
C LEU A 252 29.30 -16.32 -4.39
N PHE A 253 28.62 -15.25 -3.97
CA PHE A 253 28.35 -14.10 -4.84
C PHE A 253 29.61 -13.29 -5.16
N ALA A 254 30.57 -13.20 -4.22
CA ALA A 254 31.87 -12.57 -4.45
C ALA A 254 32.67 -13.34 -5.50
N ASN A 255 32.78 -14.66 -5.35
CA ASN A 255 33.51 -15.54 -6.27
C ASN A 255 32.91 -15.54 -7.68
N LYS A 256 31.58 -15.42 -7.81
CA LYS A 256 30.90 -15.31 -9.12
C LYS A 256 30.87 -13.89 -9.70
N GLY A 257 31.43 -12.89 -9.01
CA GLY A 257 31.40 -11.49 -9.48
C GLY A 257 30.00 -10.85 -9.54
N GLN A 258 28.99 -11.44 -8.88
CA GLN A 258 27.59 -10.99 -8.93
C GLN A 258 27.18 -10.16 -7.70
N MET A 259 28.15 -9.68 -6.91
CA MET A 259 27.89 -8.85 -5.73
C MET A 259 27.10 -7.57 -6.04
N PHE A 260 27.37 -6.91 -7.17
CA PHE A 260 26.62 -5.71 -7.56
C PHE A 260 25.16 -6.01 -7.87
N GLU A 261 24.88 -7.12 -8.55
CA GLU A 261 23.51 -7.58 -8.86
C GLU A 261 22.75 -7.95 -7.59
N LEU A 262 23.43 -8.60 -6.64
CA LEU A 262 22.88 -8.91 -5.31
C LEU A 262 22.55 -7.64 -4.52
N VAL A 263 23.48 -6.69 -4.46
CA VAL A 263 23.31 -5.42 -3.72
C VAL A 263 22.22 -4.56 -4.37
N GLU A 264 22.16 -4.48 -5.70
CA GLU A 264 21.08 -3.80 -6.41
C GLU A 264 19.72 -4.40 -6.04
N MET A 265 19.63 -5.74 -6.01
CA MET A 265 18.42 -6.45 -5.62
C MET A 265 18.05 -6.18 -4.16
N GLN A 266 19.00 -6.23 -3.23
CA GLN A 266 18.79 -5.91 -1.81
C GLN A 266 18.33 -4.46 -1.59
N LEU A 267 18.93 -3.51 -2.29
CA LEU A 267 18.55 -2.10 -2.20
C LEU A 267 17.13 -1.88 -2.75
N SER A 268 16.79 -2.60 -3.82
CA SER A 268 15.43 -2.66 -4.39
C SER A 268 14.42 -3.23 -3.38
N LEU A 269 14.74 -4.35 -2.72
CA LEU A 269 13.92 -4.97 -1.67
C LEU A 269 13.73 -4.01 -0.49
N MET A 270 14.80 -3.34 -0.08
CA MET A 270 14.76 -2.39 1.04
C MET A 270 13.95 -1.14 0.69
N TYR A 271 14.07 -0.63 -0.53
CA TYR A 271 13.23 0.45 -1.04
C TYR A 271 11.75 0.06 -1.01
N ASP A 272 11.42 -1.13 -1.50
CA ASP A 272 10.05 -1.64 -1.50
C ASP A 272 9.52 -1.83 -0.07
N PHE A 273 10.35 -2.27 0.88
CA PHE A 273 10.00 -2.37 2.31
C PHE A 273 9.76 -1.00 2.98
N LEU A 274 10.62 -0.01 2.72
CA LEU A 274 10.59 1.29 3.42
C LEU A 274 9.55 2.27 2.85
N TYR A 275 9.34 2.26 1.53
CA TYR A 275 8.64 3.33 0.82
C TYR A 275 7.35 2.90 0.11
N THR A 276 7.02 1.60 0.12
CA THR A 276 5.81 1.08 -0.54
C THR A 276 5.00 0.19 0.40
N LYS A 277 3.73 -0.10 0.05
CA LYS A 277 2.93 -1.08 0.80
C LYS A 277 3.38 -2.53 0.53
N ALA A 278 4.40 -2.77 -0.32
CA ALA A 278 4.80 -4.09 -0.79
C ALA A 278 4.95 -5.13 0.34
N ALA A 279 5.63 -4.78 1.43
CA ALA A 279 5.85 -5.69 2.55
C ALA A 279 4.54 -6.19 3.20
N VAL A 280 3.47 -5.40 3.15
CA VAL A 280 2.14 -5.75 3.68
C VAL A 280 1.25 -6.36 2.59
N VAL A 281 1.33 -5.84 1.36
CA VAL A 281 0.53 -6.28 0.20
C VAL A 281 0.86 -7.71 -0.22
N PHE A 282 2.12 -8.15 -0.07
CA PHE A 282 2.52 -9.54 -0.37
C PHE A 282 2.20 -10.54 0.75
N THR A 283 1.64 -10.09 1.87
CA THR A 283 1.08 -11.00 2.88
C THR A 283 -0.29 -11.49 2.42
N TRP A 284 -0.70 -12.68 2.89
CA TRP A 284 -2.04 -13.22 2.61
C TRP A 284 -3.18 -12.26 3.02
N TYR A 285 -2.94 -11.44 4.05
CA TYR A 285 -3.86 -10.41 4.50
C TYR A 285 -4.06 -9.29 3.47
N GLY A 286 -2.99 -8.81 2.82
CA GLY A 286 -3.09 -7.78 1.78
C GLY A 286 -3.85 -8.27 0.53
N CYS A 287 -3.64 -9.53 0.13
CA CYS A 287 -4.41 -10.15 -0.95
C CYS A 287 -5.91 -10.25 -0.59
N PHE A 288 -6.22 -10.65 0.65
CA PHE A 288 -7.60 -10.74 1.13
C PHE A 288 -8.30 -9.38 1.18
N ILE A 289 -7.63 -8.33 1.68
CA ILE A 289 -8.19 -6.97 1.73
C ILE A 289 -8.45 -6.44 0.33
N ARG A 290 -7.57 -6.70 -0.64
CA ARG A 290 -7.78 -6.31 -2.04
C ARG A 290 -8.93 -7.05 -2.71
N ALA A 291 -9.09 -8.35 -2.42
CA ALA A 291 -10.24 -9.12 -2.90
C ALA A 291 -11.55 -8.55 -2.34
N ILE A 292 -11.61 -8.26 -1.03
CA ILE A 292 -12.75 -7.60 -0.40
C ILE A 292 -13.02 -6.25 -1.06
N SER A 293 -11.99 -5.43 -1.25
CA SER A 293 -12.14 -4.11 -1.85
C SER A 293 -12.68 -4.16 -3.27
N SER A 294 -12.16 -5.06 -4.10
CA SER A 294 -12.61 -5.25 -5.49
C SER A 294 -14.06 -5.73 -5.54
N VAL A 295 -14.44 -6.69 -4.69
CA VAL A 295 -15.83 -7.16 -4.61
C VAL A 295 -16.74 -6.04 -4.11
N ALA A 296 -16.31 -5.26 -3.12
CA ALA A 296 -17.08 -4.14 -2.58
C ALA A 296 -17.30 -3.03 -3.62
N THR A 297 -16.28 -2.65 -4.40
CA THR A 297 -16.40 -1.60 -5.43
C THR A 297 -17.28 -2.04 -6.61
N ILE A 298 -17.12 -3.27 -7.09
CA ILE A 298 -17.97 -3.85 -8.14
C ILE A 298 -19.43 -3.92 -7.67
N THR A 299 -19.64 -4.45 -6.45
CA THR A 299 -20.98 -4.55 -5.87
C THR A 299 -21.62 -3.17 -5.68
N ALA A 300 -20.84 -2.19 -5.20
CA ALA A 300 -21.27 -0.81 -5.06
C ALA A 300 -21.71 -0.19 -6.38
N PHE A 301 -20.98 -0.45 -7.47
CA PHE A 301 -21.34 0.02 -8.80
C PHE A 301 -22.71 -0.52 -9.26
N PHE A 302 -22.92 -1.83 -9.17
CA PHE A 302 -24.19 -2.45 -9.57
C PHE A 302 -25.37 -2.01 -8.68
N LEU A 303 -25.17 -1.92 -7.36
CA LEU A 303 -26.20 -1.47 -6.43
C LEU A 303 -26.56 0.01 -6.66
N PHE A 304 -25.59 0.87 -6.94
CA PHE A 304 -25.84 2.27 -7.29
C PHE A 304 -26.62 2.39 -8.61
N GLN A 305 -26.23 1.62 -9.63
CA GLN A 305 -26.95 1.55 -10.90
C GLN A 305 -28.42 1.14 -10.71
N SER A 306 -28.69 0.16 -9.82
CA SER A 306 -30.06 -0.26 -9.49
C SER A 306 -30.85 0.81 -8.72
N SER A 307 -30.17 1.67 -7.98
CA SER A 307 -30.81 2.72 -7.18
C SER A 307 -31.21 3.95 -7.99
N ILE A 308 -30.60 4.19 -9.16
CA ILE A 308 -30.84 5.37 -10.01
C ILE A 308 -32.29 5.47 -10.49
N GLY A 309 -32.93 4.33 -10.78
CA GLY A 309 -34.33 4.31 -11.23
C GLY A 309 -35.36 4.47 -10.11
N LYS A 310 -34.92 4.48 -8.84
CA LYS A 310 -35.81 4.43 -7.66
C LYS A 310 -35.82 5.72 -6.83
N ASN A 311 -34.78 6.54 -6.93
CA ASN A 311 -34.58 7.71 -6.08
C ASN A 311 -34.38 8.97 -6.92
N ASP A 312 -34.96 10.08 -6.48
CA ASP A 312 -34.83 11.38 -7.13
C ASP A 312 -33.53 12.09 -6.67
N PHE A 313 -32.41 11.70 -7.29
CA PHE A 313 -31.11 12.30 -7.02
C PHE A 313 -30.82 13.47 -7.96
N ASN A 314 -30.13 14.48 -7.45
CA ASN A 314 -29.61 15.57 -8.27
C ASN A 314 -28.67 15.03 -9.37
N ARG A 315 -28.96 15.38 -10.63
CA ARG A 315 -28.29 14.84 -11.82
C ARG A 315 -26.76 14.97 -11.76
N VAL A 316 -26.26 16.07 -11.22
CA VAL A 316 -24.81 16.29 -11.18
C VAL A 316 -24.14 15.44 -10.10
N ASP A 317 -24.78 15.25 -8.94
CA ASP A 317 -24.23 14.38 -7.90
C ASP A 317 -24.18 12.91 -8.40
N VAL A 318 -25.16 12.52 -9.21
CA VAL A 318 -25.17 11.23 -9.92
C VAL A 318 -24.00 11.12 -10.90
N ILE A 319 -23.77 12.15 -11.74
CA ILE A 319 -22.64 12.17 -12.69
C ILE A 319 -21.31 12.05 -11.94
N VAL A 320 -21.11 12.83 -10.86
CA VAL A 320 -19.89 12.77 -10.05
C VAL A 320 -19.71 11.38 -9.47
N THR A 321 -20.74 10.81 -8.86
CA THR A 321 -20.67 9.47 -8.25
C THR A 321 -20.36 8.38 -9.27
N TYR A 322 -20.90 8.51 -10.48
CA TYR A 322 -20.57 7.60 -11.58
C TYR A 322 -19.10 7.68 -11.98
N ILE A 323 -18.55 8.90 -12.13
CA ILE A 323 -17.12 9.11 -12.40
C ILE A 323 -16.27 8.48 -11.29
N LEU A 324 -16.63 8.69 -10.03
CA LEU A 324 -15.92 8.13 -8.88
C LEU A 324 -15.95 6.59 -8.87
N LEU A 325 -17.12 5.98 -9.13
CA LEU A 325 -17.25 4.52 -9.14
C LEU A 325 -16.51 3.87 -10.30
N VAL A 326 -16.70 4.35 -11.54
CA VAL A 326 -15.99 3.85 -12.73
C VAL A 326 -14.48 4.03 -12.55
N GLY A 327 -14.08 5.19 -12.05
CA GLY A 327 -12.71 5.50 -11.71
C GLY A 327 -12.13 4.55 -10.65
N ALA A 328 -12.87 4.26 -9.59
CA ALA A 328 -12.43 3.32 -8.55
C ALA A 328 -12.29 1.90 -9.08
N VAL A 329 -13.23 1.42 -9.90
CA VAL A 329 -13.10 0.12 -10.59
C VAL A 329 -11.84 0.11 -11.45
N PHE A 330 -11.58 1.17 -12.22
CA PHE A 330 -10.37 1.29 -13.01
C PHE A 330 -9.09 1.27 -12.15
N LEU A 331 -9.07 1.97 -11.01
CA LEU A 331 -7.94 1.96 -10.07
C LEU A 331 -7.69 0.56 -9.50
N GLU A 332 -8.75 -0.18 -9.13
CA GLU A 332 -8.65 -1.58 -8.66
C GLU A 332 -8.13 -2.50 -9.76
N MET A 333 -8.64 -2.36 -10.99
CA MET A 333 -8.18 -3.14 -12.14
C MET A 333 -6.70 -2.88 -12.44
N MET A 334 -6.26 -1.61 -12.43
CA MET A 334 -4.85 -1.25 -12.59
C MET A 334 -3.99 -1.80 -11.46
N ALA A 335 -4.49 -1.80 -10.23
CA ALA A 335 -3.79 -2.40 -9.11
C ALA A 335 -3.65 -3.92 -9.32
N LEU A 336 -4.70 -4.62 -9.78
CA LEU A 336 -4.66 -6.06 -10.05
C LEU A 336 -3.70 -6.38 -11.21
N LEU A 337 -3.71 -5.57 -12.28
CA LEU A 337 -2.76 -5.70 -13.38
C LEU A 337 -1.30 -5.53 -12.90
N LYS A 338 -1.04 -4.55 -12.02
CA LYS A 338 0.29 -4.38 -11.40
C LYS A 338 0.66 -5.58 -10.51
N LEU A 339 -0.30 -6.19 -9.83
CA LEU A 339 -0.05 -7.39 -9.02
C LEU A 339 0.29 -8.59 -9.91
N ILE A 340 -0.47 -8.82 -10.98
CA ILE A 340 -0.22 -9.92 -11.92
C ILE A 340 1.11 -9.71 -12.66
N GLY A 341 1.42 -8.48 -13.07
CA GLY A 341 2.63 -8.13 -13.83
C GLY A 341 3.90 -7.93 -13.00
N SER A 342 3.83 -7.97 -11.67
CA SER A 342 5.02 -7.81 -10.83
C SER A 342 5.82 -9.11 -10.78
N THR A 343 7.13 -9.02 -11.04
CA THR A 343 8.11 -10.12 -10.88
C THR A 343 8.07 -10.76 -9.50
N TRP A 344 7.58 -10.01 -8.50
CA TRP A 344 7.29 -10.49 -7.16
C TRP A 344 6.22 -11.57 -7.06
N THR A 345 5.30 -11.68 -8.01
CA THR A 345 4.28 -12.74 -8.02
C THR A 345 4.90 -14.06 -8.46
N CYS A 346 5.84 -14.04 -9.41
CA CYS A 346 6.70 -15.20 -9.69
C CYS A 346 7.57 -15.57 -8.48
N ALA A 347 8.20 -14.58 -7.84
CA ALA A 347 8.99 -14.78 -6.62
C ALA A 347 8.18 -15.39 -5.47
N LEU A 348 6.99 -14.87 -5.23
CA LEU A 348 6.09 -15.30 -4.15
C LEU A 348 5.48 -16.67 -4.47
N LEU A 349 5.13 -16.95 -5.73
CA LEU A 349 4.67 -18.27 -6.15
C LEU A 349 5.79 -19.32 -6.01
N CYS A 350 7.04 -18.98 -6.36
CA CYS A 350 8.20 -19.85 -6.13
C CYS A 350 8.44 -20.08 -4.63
N ALA A 351 8.50 -19.02 -3.80
CA ALA A 351 8.68 -19.13 -2.36
C ALA A 351 7.55 -19.93 -1.67
N ARG A 352 6.30 -19.79 -2.15
CA ARG A 352 5.13 -20.47 -1.59
C ARG A 352 4.98 -21.91 -2.06
N ARG A 353 5.50 -22.25 -3.25
CA ARG A 353 5.69 -23.63 -3.71
C ARG A 353 6.78 -24.30 -2.87
N TRP A 354 7.85 -23.57 -2.54
CA TRP A 354 8.93 -24.05 -1.67
C TRP A 354 8.48 -24.28 -0.23
N HIS A 355 7.68 -23.38 0.38
CA HIS A 355 7.13 -23.60 1.73
C HIS A 355 6.15 -24.80 1.79
N ARG A 356 5.50 -25.15 0.66
CA ARG A 356 4.70 -26.38 0.57
C ARG A 356 5.58 -27.61 0.40
N LEU A 357 6.63 -27.54 -0.42
CA LEU A 357 7.63 -28.60 -0.58
C LEU A 357 8.38 -28.87 0.73
N HIS A 358 8.78 -27.83 1.46
CA HIS A 358 9.45 -27.96 2.77
C HIS A 358 8.51 -28.51 3.85
N ARG A 359 7.19 -28.30 3.73
CA ARG A 359 6.19 -28.96 4.58
C ARG A 359 5.94 -30.42 4.19
N LEU A 360 6.08 -30.76 2.91
CA LEU A 360 5.97 -32.15 2.43
C LEU A 360 7.24 -32.94 2.79
N HIS A 361 8.42 -32.34 2.62
CA HIS A 361 9.70 -32.95 3.00
C HIS A 361 9.85 -33.15 4.52
N ASN A 362 9.31 -32.23 5.35
CA ASN A 362 9.23 -32.45 6.81
C ASN A 362 8.15 -33.46 7.24
N MET A 363 7.19 -33.79 6.37
CA MET A 363 6.19 -34.84 6.64
C MET A 363 6.72 -36.22 6.23
N ASP A 364 7.53 -36.30 5.18
CA ASP A 364 8.18 -37.55 4.75
C ASP A 364 9.31 -37.99 5.70
N MET A 365 9.96 -37.04 6.41
CA MET A 365 10.92 -37.32 7.50
C MET A 365 10.28 -37.71 8.86
N CYS A 366 8.94 -37.78 8.95
CA CYS A 366 8.23 -38.25 10.15
C CYS A 366 7.57 -39.63 9.94
N ILE A 367 7.75 -40.28 8.79
CA ILE A 367 7.15 -41.60 8.46
C ILE A 367 8.22 -42.66 8.13
N LEU A 368 9.52 -42.40 8.33
CA LEU A 368 10.55 -43.45 8.32
C LEU A 368 11.35 -43.49 9.62
#